data_AF-M2ZMW8-F1
#
_entry.id   AF-M2ZMW8-F1
#
_cell.length_a   1.000
_cell.length_b   1.000
_cell.length_c   1.000
_cell.angle_alpha   90.00
_cell.angle_beta   90.00
_cell.angle_gamma   90.00
#
_symmetry.space_group_name_H-M   'P 1'
#
loop_
_entity.id
_entity.type
_entity.pdbx_description
1 polymer ?
#
loop_
_entity_poly.entity_id
_entity_poly.type
_entity_poly.pdbx_seq_one_letter_code
_entity_poly.pdbx_strand_id
1 'polypeptide(L)' 'MLSMEGERVRRVISRAMVGTKGRFPSVKSGRIIHWESQLERDFVRCLEFDADVISFREQA' A
#
# COMPACT_ATOMS: atom_id res chain seq x y z
N MET A 1 -23.31 -9.99 -13.04
CA MET A 1 -22.86 -9.10 -11.95
C MET A 1 -21.36 -9.34 -11.80
N LEU A 2 -20.53 -8.58 -12.52
CA LEU A 2 -19.08 -8.77 -12.51
C LEU A 2 -18.54 -8.27 -11.17
N SER A 3 -17.91 -9.18 -10.41
CA SER A 3 -17.27 -8.89 -9.13
C SER A 3 -16.25 -7.77 -9.29
N MET A 4 -16.44 -6.67 -8.57
CA MET A 4 -15.50 -5.56 -8.44
C MET A 4 -14.41 -5.87 -7.41
N GLU A 5 -13.78 -7.04 -7.53
CA GLU A 5 -12.63 -7.42 -6.69
C GLU A 5 -11.36 -7.29 -7.53
N GLY A 6 -10.75 -6.10 -7.46
CA GLY A 6 -9.48 -5.81 -8.13
C GLY A 6 -9.38 -4.45 -8.81
N GLU A 7 -10.40 -3.60 -8.72
CA GLU A 7 -10.34 -2.26 -9.31
C GLU A 7 -9.61 -1.30 -8.38
N ARG A 8 -8.50 -0.74 -8.88
CA ARG A 8 -7.67 0.16 -8.11
C ARG A 8 -8.36 1.49 -7.87
N VAL A 9 -8.39 1.97 -6.62
CA VAL A 9 -9.02 3.26 -6.25
C VAL A 9 -8.51 4.43 -7.11
N ARG A 10 -7.24 4.38 -7.55
CA ARG A 10 -6.68 5.34 -8.50
C ARG A 10 -5.98 4.67 -9.67
N ARG A 11 -6.13 5.27 -10.85
CA ARG A 11 -5.32 4.96 -12.03
C ARG A 11 -3.91 5.54 -11.83
N VAL A 12 -2.91 4.67 -11.83
CA VAL A 12 -1.50 5.09 -11.78
C VAL A 12 -1.03 5.43 -13.19
N ILE A 13 -0.58 6.66 -13.39
CA ILE A 13 0.03 7.10 -14.65
C ILE A 13 1.55 7.05 -14.46
N SER A 14 2.22 5.99 -14.95
CA SER A 14 3.68 5.90 -14.94
C SER A 14 4.25 6.38 -16.28
N ARG A 15 5.23 7.29 -16.24
CA ARG A 15 5.94 7.79 -17.44
C ARG A 15 7.21 6.99 -17.77
N ALA A 16 7.65 6.07 -16.89
CA ALA A 16 8.83 5.24 -17.10
C ALA A 16 8.69 3.88 -16.39
N MET A 17 9.17 2.82 -17.05
CA MET A 17 9.08 1.41 -16.61
C MET A 17 9.87 1.07 -15.32
N VAL A 18 10.63 2.02 -14.76
CA VAL A 18 11.43 1.84 -13.54
C VAL A 18 10.65 2.41 -12.35
N GLY A 19 9.56 1.75 -11.96
CA GLY A 19 8.75 2.15 -10.82
C GLY A 19 9.38 1.71 -9.50
N THR A 20 9.55 2.63 -8.54
CA THR A 20 9.88 2.29 -7.15
C THR A 20 8.64 1.73 -6.48
N LYS A 21 8.52 0.40 -6.47
CA LYS A 21 7.46 -0.36 -5.80
C LYS A 21 8.08 -1.41 -4.87
N GLY A 22 7.30 -1.89 -3.90
CA GLY A 22 7.78 -2.93 -3.00
C GLY A 22 6.72 -3.45 -2.05
N ARG A 23 7.20 -4.16 -1.02
CA ARG A 23 6.40 -4.89 -0.04
C ARG A 23 6.89 -4.53 1.35
N PHE A 24 5.98 -4.43 2.31
CA PHE A 24 6.28 -4.19 3.72
C PHE A 24 5.59 -5.25 4.59
N PRO A 25 6.32 -6.03 5.40
CA PRO A 25 5.71 -6.98 6.33
C PRO A 25 5.18 -6.24 7.56
N SER A 26 3.89 -5.92 7.56
CA SER A 26 3.25 -5.23 8.69
C SER A 26 2.89 -6.22 9.79
N VAL A 27 3.35 -5.94 11.01
CA VAL A 27 2.98 -6.69 12.21
C VAL A 27 1.56 -6.33 12.61
N LYS A 28 1.22 -5.03 12.62
CA LYS A 28 -0.11 -4.53 12.97
C LYS A 28 -1.21 -5.10 12.10
N SER A 29 -0.95 -5.20 10.80
CA SER A 29 -1.92 -5.71 9.84
C SER A 29 -1.81 -7.22 9.62
N GLY A 30 -0.82 -7.89 10.23
CA GLY A 30 -0.58 -9.33 10.11
C GLY A 30 -0.36 -9.84 8.68
N ARG A 31 0.03 -8.96 7.75
CA ARG A 31 0.14 -9.30 6.32
C ARG A 31 1.13 -8.41 5.58
N ILE A 32 1.45 -8.82 4.35
CA ILE A 32 2.26 -8.02 3.44
C ILE A 32 1.42 -6.87 2.86
N ILE A 33 1.93 -5.66 3.01
CA ILE A 33 1.39 -4.43 2.44
C ILE A 33 2.18 -4.09 1.17
N HIS A 34 1.49 -3.95 0.03
CA HIS A 34 2.12 -3.46 -1.20
C HIS A 34 2.13 -1.93 -1.25
N TRP A 35 3.21 -1.37 -1.77
CA TRP A 35 3.34 0.08 -1.99
C TRP A 35 3.95 0.35 -3.36
N GLU A 36 3.58 1.46 -3.97
CA GLU A 36 3.88 1.78 -5.36
C GLU A 36 4.66 3.08 -5.55
N SER A 37 4.96 3.77 -4.44
CA SER A 37 5.83 4.93 -4.41
C SER A 37 6.61 5.02 -3.10
N GLN A 38 7.67 5.82 -3.09
CA GLN A 38 8.43 6.10 -1.87
C GLN A 38 7.57 6.77 -0.79
N LEU A 39 6.63 7.64 -1.20
CA LEU A 39 5.69 8.27 -0.28
C LEU A 39 4.77 7.25 0.39
N GLU A 40 4.23 6.30 -0.38
CA GLU A 40 3.43 5.22 0.20
C GLU A 40 4.26 4.35 1.15
N ARG A 41 5.51 4.01 0.80
CA ARG A 41 6.42 3.29 1.69
C ARG A 41 6.64 4.03 3.01
N ASP A 42 6.89 5.33 2.94
CA ASP A 42 7.20 6.13 4.12
C ASP A 42 5.93 6.33 4.99
N PHE A 43 4.75 6.46 4.37
CA PHE A 43 3.49 6.49 5.09
C PHE A 43 3.18 5.15 5.80
N VAL A 44 3.45 4.01 5.13
CA VAL A 44 3.34 2.68 5.75
C VAL A 44 4.22 2.58 7.00
N ARG A 45 5.42 3.16 6.99
CA ARG A 45 6.30 3.18 8.18
C ARG A 45 5.73 4.05 9.29
N CYS A 46 5.14 5.20 8.98
CA CYS A 46 4.46 6.04 9.98
C CYS A 46 3.30 5.27 10.63
N LEU A 47 2.46 4.61 9.84
CA LEU A 47 1.33 3.81 10.33
C LEU A 47 1.81 2.62 11.19
N GLU A 48 2.91 1.97 10.81
CA GLU A 48 3.48 0.88 11.59
C GLU A 48 4.03 1.37 12.94
N PHE A 49 4.59 2.59 12.99
CA PHE A 49 5.19 3.16 14.19
C PHE A 49 4.16 3.73 15.19
N ASP A 50 3.12 4.41 14.70
CA ASP A 50 2.17 5.16 15.53
C ASP A 50 1.36 4.24 16.47
N ALA A 51 1.51 4.37 17.78
CA ALA A 51 0.86 3.49 18.76
C ALA A 51 -0.68 3.46 18.67
N ASP A 52 -1.31 4.53 18.18
CA ASP A 52 -2.77 4.61 18.08
C ASP A 52 -3.33 3.88 16.85
N VAL A 53 -2.48 3.53 15.89
CA VAL A 53 -2.89 2.75 14.71
C VAL A 53 -2.93 1.26 15.06
N ILE A 54 -4.12 0.67 15.00
CA ILE A 54 -4.36 -0.76 15.29
C ILE A 54 -4.08 -1.63 14.05
N SER A 55 -4.55 -1.22 12.86
CA SER A 55 -4.32 -1.93 11.60
C SER A 55 -4.57 -1.00 10.40
N PHE A 56 -4.05 -1.35 9.21
CA PHE A 56 -4.28 -0.57 8.00
C PHE A 56 -4.30 -1.43 6.72
N ARG A 57 -4.76 -0.82 5.63
CA ARG A 57 -4.80 -1.46 4.31
C ARG A 57 -4.24 -0.57 3.23
N GLU A 58 -3.40 -1.11 2.35
CA GLU A 58 -3.06 -0.43 1.11
C GLU A 58 -4.28 -0.28 0.22
N GLN A 59 -4.16 0.60 -0.76
CA GLN A 59 -5.13 0.69 -1.83
C GLN A 59 -5.21 -0.64 -2.59
N ALA A 60 -6.43 -1.18 -2.75
CA ALA A 60 -6.68 -2.24 -3.72
C ALA A 60 -6.41 -1.72 -5.13
#